data_AF-A0A565C9U4-F1
#
_entry.id   AF-A0A565C9U4-F1
#
_cell.length_a   1.000
_cell.length_b   1.000
_cell.length_c   1.000
_cell.angle_alpha   90.00
_cell.angle_beta   90.00
_cell.angle_gamma   90.00
#
_symmetry.space_group_name_H-M   'P 1'
#
loop_
_entity.id
_entity.type
_entity.pdbx_description
1 polymer ?
#
loop_
_entity_poly.entity_id
_entity_poly.type
_entity_poly.pdbx_seq_one_letter_code
_entity_poly.pdbx_strand_id
1 'polypeptide(L)'
;MSPDVCRDCVVFAANDTLNRCPEEKQGMMGYEECMLRYDDQNFFLDSSLQNGTNGVMISAHSNNISSNQQDRFSELVLSTLNQAATEASNRSRKFDARKAKFTASQTLYGTFPSGVQVAVTDIGKR
;
A
#
# COMPACT_ATOMS: atom_id res chain seq x y z
N MET A 1 -12.43 -5.50 6.71
CA MET A 1 -12.53 -4.28 7.51
C MET A 1 -13.99 -3.99 7.79
N SER A 2 -14.36 -3.68 9.04
CA SER A 2 -15.71 -3.24 9.38
C SER A 2 -15.89 -1.75 9.05
N PRO A 3 -17.13 -1.28 8.87
CA PRO A 3 -17.41 0.16 8.65
C PRO A 3 -16.87 1.04 9.78
N ASP A 4 -16.94 0.59 11.04
CA ASP A 4 -16.50 1.38 12.20
C ASP A 4 -14.98 1.61 12.20
N VAL A 5 -14.18 0.56 11.92
CA VAL A 5 -12.72 0.68 11.82
C VAL A 5 -12.31 1.65 10.72
N CYS A 6 -13.00 1.61 9.58
CA CYS A 6 -12.78 2.55 8.49
C CYS A 6 -13.09 3.98 8.91
N ARG A 7 -14.25 4.19 9.53
CA ARG A 7 -14.72 5.50 9.99
C ARG A 7 -13.75 6.11 11.00
N ASP A 8 -13.32 5.32 11.99
CA ASP A 8 -12.43 5.79 13.04
C ASP A 8 -11.05 6.14 12.48
N CYS A 9 -10.53 5.33 11.53
CA CYS A 9 -9.28 5.65 10.84
C CYS A 9 -9.37 6.97 10.06
N VAL A 10 -10.46 7.22 9.33
CA VAL A 10 -10.62 8.46 8.56
C VAL A 10 -10.67 9.68 9.47
N VAL A 11 -11.37 9.59 10.61
CA VAL A 11 -11.42 10.66 11.62
C VAL A 11 -10.03 10.92 12.20
N PHE A 12 -9.30 9.86 12.53
CA PHE A 12 -7.92 9.96 13.00
C PHE A 12 -7.00 10.63 11.96
N ALA A 13 -7.05 10.15 10.71
CA ALA A 13 -6.25 10.67 9.61
C ALA A 13 -6.49 12.17 9.38
N ALA A 14 -7.75 12.61 9.44
CA ALA A 14 -8.11 14.02 9.28
C ALA A 14 -7.49 14.90 10.39
N ASN A 15 -7.55 14.45 11.65
CA ASN A 15 -6.96 15.17 12.76
C ASN A 15 -5.42 15.17 12.71
N ASP A 16 -4.80 14.03 12.39
CA ASP A 16 -3.33 13.93 12.28
C ASP A 16 -2.78 14.80 11.15
N THR A 17 -3.51 14.90 10.04
CA THR A 17 -3.18 15.80 8.93
C THR A 17 -3.10 17.26 9.39
N LEU A 18 -4.10 17.75 10.14
CA LEU A 18 -4.11 19.13 10.63
C LEU A 18 -2.93 19.42 11.58
N ASN A 19 -2.45 18.42 12.30
CA ASN A 19 -1.29 18.55 13.18
C ASN A 19 0.04 18.55 12.42
N ARG A 20 0.17 17.71 11.38
CA ARG A 20 1.42 17.56 10.62
C ARG A 20 1.58 18.60 9.50
N CYS A 21 0.47 18.97 8.86
CA CYS A 21 0.42 19.83 7.68
C CYS A 21 -0.67 20.92 7.84
N PRO A 22 -0.54 21.82 8.82
CA PRO A 22 -1.62 22.75 9.21
C PRO A 22 -2.02 23.78 8.15
N GLU A 23 -1.11 24.17 7.26
CA GLU A 23 -1.35 25.20 6.23
C GLU A 23 -1.43 24.63 4.81
N GLU A 24 -1.25 23.32 4.65
CA GLU A 24 -1.23 22.69 3.34
C GLU A 24 -2.64 22.52 2.80
N LYS A 25 -2.81 22.90 1.53
CA LYS A 25 -4.09 22.79 0.80
C LYS A 25 -4.25 21.46 0.06
N GLN A 26 -3.18 20.69 0.00
CA GLN A 26 -3.13 19.35 -0.57
C GLN A 26 -2.38 18.41 0.38
N GLY A 27 -2.79 17.16 0.44
CA GLY A 27 -2.10 16.18 1.27
C GLY A 27 -2.65 14.77 1.09
N MET A 28 -1.80 13.79 1.36
CA MET A 28 -2.18 12.39 1.42
C MET A 28 -1.61 11.75 2.68
N MET A 29 -2.45 11.04 3.42
CA MET A 29 -2.10 10.24 4.58
C MET A 29 -2.53 8.80 4.35
N GLY A 30 -1.61 7.86 4.58
CA GLY A 30 -1.86 6.43 4.49
C GLY A 30 -1.67 5.76 5.85
N TYR A 31 -2.66 4.97 6.25
CA TYR A 31 -2.59 4.04 7.37
C TYR A 31 -2.96 2.64 6.87
N GLU A 32 -2.76 1.63 7.71
CA GLU A 32 -3.08 0.24 7.33
C GLU A 32 -4.57 0.08 6.99
N GLU A 33 -5.44 0.83 7.69
CA GLU A 33 -6.89 0.74 7.58
C GLU A 33 -7.50 1.73 6.57
N CYS A 34 -6.87 2.87 6.31
CA CYS A 34 -7.44 3.88 5.41
C CYS A 34 -6.39 4.78 4.74
N MET A 35 -6.78 5.38 3.62
CA MET A 35 -6.05 6.47 2.99
C MET A 35 -6.94 7.71 2.94
N LEU A 36 -6.41 8.85 3.36
CA LEU A 36 -7.04 10.16 3.23
C LEU A 36 -6.26 10.98 2.21
N ARG A 37 -6.94 11.54 1.21
CA ARG A 37 -6.37 12.52 0.29
C ARG A 37 -7.29 13.73 0.21
N TYR A 38 -6.71 14.92 0.27
CA TYR A 38 -7.38 16.18 0.00
C TYR A 38 -6.50 17.02 -0.92
N ASP A 39 -7.13 17.91 -1.67
CA ASP A 39 -6.49 18.72 -2.69
C ASP A 39 -7.38 19.94 -2.95
N ASP A 40 -6.80 21.09 -3.26
CA ASP A 40 -7.57 22.28 -3.65
C ASP A 40 -7.90 22.29 -5.15
N GLN A 41 -7.31 21.35 -5.91
CA GLN A 41 -7.65 21.07 -7.30
C GLN A 41 -8.46 19.78 -7.45
N ASN A 42 -9.18 19.66 -8.57
CA ASN A 42 -9.91 18.43 -8.87
C ASN A 42 -8.95 17.31 -9.30
N PHE A 43 -8.57 16.50 -8.32
CA PHE A 43 -7.68 15.36 -8.49
C PHE A 43 -8.34 14.15 -9.18
N PHE A 44 -9.66 14.13 -9.41
CA PHE A 44 -10.28 13.06 -10.20
C PHE A 44 -10.09 13.23 -11.70
N LEU A 45 -9.75 14.44 -12.16
CA LEU A 45 -9.56 14.78 -13.57
C LEU A 45 -8.09 14.76 -13.99
N ASP A 46 -7.16 14.75 -13.04
CA ASP A 46 -5.74 14.71 -13.33
C ASP A 46 -5.29 13.27 -13.64
N SER A 47 -4.98 13.02 -14.92
CA SER A 47 -4.45 11.74 -15.40
C SER A 47 -3.09 11.38 -14.80
N SER A 48 -2.33 12.34 -14.26
CA SER A 48 -1.09 12.06 -13.53
C SER A 48 -1.33 11.21 -12.27
N LEU A 49 -2.55 11.27 -11.73
CA LEU A 49 -2.98 10.56 -10.52
C LEU A 49 -3.48 9.15 -10.82
N GLN A 50 -3.72 8.82 -12.09
CA GLN A 50 -4.02 7.46 -12.54
C GLN A 50 -2.76 6.59 -12.67
N ASN A 51 -1.56 7.17 -12.62
CA ASN A 51 -0.30 6.45 -12.77
C ASN A 51 0.16 5.69 -11.51
N GLY A 52 -0.67 5.55 -10.48
CA GLY A 52 -0.44 4.62 -9.37
C GLY A 52 0.73 4.95 -8.41
N THR A 53 1.54 5.97 -8.71
CA THR A 53 2.73 6.32 -7.93
C THR A 53 2.42 7.14 -6.67
N ASN A 54 1.27 7.79 -6.59
CA ASN A 54 0.99 8.79 -5.56
C ASN A 54 0.48 8.22 -4.24
N GLY A 55 0.42 6.89 -4.06
CA GLY A 55 -0.06 6.23 -2.85
C GLY A 55 0.73 4.98 -2.48
N VAL A 56 2.00 4.88 -2.91
CA VAL A 56 2.85 3.74 -2.55
C VAL A 56 3.32 3.93 -1.10
N MET A 57 2.61 3.31 -0.18
CA MET A 57 3.02 3.23 1.22
C MET A 57 3.91 2.00 1.40
N ILE A 58 5.22 2.22 1.41
CA ILE A 58 6.21 1.17 1.69
C ILE A 58 6.44 1.11 3.20
N SER A 59 5.70 0.23 3.87
CA SER A 59 6.00 -0.13 5.26
C SER A 59 7.09 -1.20 5.27
N ALA A 60 8.36 -0.80 5.33
CA ALA A 60 9.47 -1.73 5.44
C ALA A 60 9.50 -2.35 6.85
N HIS A 61 9.11 -3.62 6.98
CA HIS A 61 9.54 -4.43 8.12
C HIS A 61 11.03 -4.71 7.97
N SER A 62 11.78 -4.58 9.06
CA SER A 62 13.26 -4.66 9.16
C SER A 62 13.83 -6.09 8.98
N ASN A 63 13.32 -6.82 7.99
CA ASN A 63 13.90 -8.08 7.56
C ASN A 63 14.92 -7.79 6.46
N ASN A 64 16.20 -7.72 6.83
CA ASN A 64 17.28 -7.52 5.87
C ASN A 64 17.33 -8.70 4.91
N ILE A 65 17.05 -8.43 3.63
CA ILE A 65 17.33 -9.36 2.54
C ILE A 65 18.84 -9.32 2.28
N SER A 66 19.49 -10.48 2.23
CA SER A 66 20.90 -10.56 1.89
C SER A 66 21.15 -9.96 0.50
N SER A 67 22.26 -9.23 0.32
CA SER A 67 22.56 -8.50 -0.93
C SER A 67 22.54 -9.39 -2.17
N ASN A 68 22.98 -10.64 -2.05
CA ASN A 68 22.95 -11.63 -3.13
C ASN A 68 21.55 -12.13 -3.51
N GLN A 69 20.51 -11.72 -2.79
CA GLN A 69 19.11 -12.08 -3.05
C GLN A 69 18.23 -10.87 -3.38
N GLN A 70 18.81 -9.67 -3.44
CA GLN A 70 18.10 -8.41 -3.67
C GLN A 70 17.35 -8.40 -5.00
N ASP A 71 18.00 -8.82 -6.08
CA ASP A 71 17.39 -8.81 -7.43
C ASP A 71 16.22 -9.80 -7.50
N ARG A 72 16.43 -11.02 -7.01
CA ARG A 72 15.38 -12.06 -6.95
C ARG A 72 14.21 -11.62 -6.09
N PHE A 73 14.48 -10.91 -4.99
CA PHE A 73 13.43 -10.37 -4.12
C PHE A 73 12.64 -9.28 -4.84
N SER A 74 13.33 -8.35 -5.48
CA SER A 74 12.71 -7.24 -6.22
C SER A 74 11.83 -7.74 -7.37
N GLU A 75 12.30 -8.75 -8.11
CA GLU A 75 11.51 -9.41 -9.16
C GLU A 75 10.25 -10.08 -8.61
N LEU A 76 10.36 -10.75 -7.46
CA LEU A 76 9.20 -11.38 -6.80
C LEU A 76 8.17 -10.34 -6.35
N VAL A 77 8.62 -9.21 -5.79
CA VAL A 77 7.74 -8.10 -5.41
C VAL A 77 7.01 -7.54 -6.61
N LEU A 78 7.75 -7.18 -7.67
CA LEU A 78 7.19 -6.57 -8.88
C LEU A 78 6.18 -7.51 -9.56
N SER A 79 6.53 -8.78 -9.74
CA SER A 79 5.64 -9.76 -10.37
C SER A 79 4.37 -10.01 -9.55
N THR A 80 4.49 -10.13 -8.22
CA THR A 80 3.35 -10.35 -7.33
C THR A 80 2.39 -9.15 -7.35
N LEU A 81 2.92 -7.93 -7.31
CA LEU A 81 2.13 -6.70 -7.35
C LEU A 81 1.47 -6.48 -8.71
N ASN A 82 2.18 -6.72 -9.82
CA ASN A 82 1.59 -6.59 -11.16
C ASN A 82 0.42 -7.54 -11.36
N GLN A 83 0.52 -8.76 -10.86
CA GLN A 83 -0.59 -9.71 -10.90
C GLN A 83 -1.76 -9.24 -10.02
N ALA A 84 -1.48 -8.74 -8.83
CA ALA A 84 -2.52 -8.20 -7.95
C ALA A 84 -3.24 -7.00 -8.60
N ALA A 85 -2.49 -6.07 -9.19
CA ALA A 85 -3.03 -4.92 -9.91
C ALA A 85 -3.89 -5.34 -11.10
N THR A 86 -3.43 -6.32 -11.88
CA THR A 86 -4.17 -6.86 -13.03
C THR A 86 -5.52 -7.43 -12.59
N GLU A 87 -5.55 -8.27 -11.56
CA GLU A 87 -6.82 -8.83 -11.06
C GLU A 87 -7.71 -7.80 -10.39
N ALA A 88 -7.13 -6.89 -9.60
CA ALA A 88 -7.87 -5.82 -8.97
C ALA A 88 -8.60 -5.00 -10.04
N SER A 89 -7.95 -4.65 -11.15
CA SER A 89 -8.55 -3.87 -12.23
C SER A 89 -9.79 -4.54 -12.85
N ASN A 90 -9.83 -5.87 -12.88
CA ASN A 90 -10.95 -6.64 -13.41
C ASN A 90 -12.11 -6.82 -12.42
N ARG A 91 -11.93 -6.49 -11.13
CA ARG A 91 -12.96 -6.64 -10.10
C ARG A 91 -13.71 -5.33 -9.86
N SER A 92 -15.00 -5.43 -9.55
CA SER A 92 -15.84 -4.27 -9.18
C SER A 92 -15.30 -3.53 -7.96
N ARG A 93 -14.67 -4.24 -7.01
CA ARG A 93 -14.10 -3.67 -5.78
C ARG A 93 -12.69 -3.10 -5.94
N LYS A 94 -12.06 -3.22 -7.12
CA LYS A 94 -10.71 -2.71 -7.42
C LYS A 94 -9.65 -3.12 -6.39
N PHE A 95 -9.78 -4.36 -5.88
CA PHE A 95 -8.96 -4.90 -4.80
C PHE A 95 -8.51 -6.33 -5.10
N ASP A 96 -7.23 -6.61 -4.86
CA ASP A 96 -6.68 -7.96 -4.79
C ASP A 96 -5.58 -8.05 -3.73
N ALA A 97 -5.40 -9.24 -3.15
CA ALA A 97 -4.36 -9.52 -2.19
C ALA A 97 -3.68 -10.85 -2.56
N ARG A 98 -2.35 -10.86 -2.55
CA ARG A 98 -1.54 -11.99 -2.97
C ARG A 98 -0.45 -12.29 -1.96
N LYS A 99 0.00 -13.54 -1.99
CA LYS A 99 1.16 -14.01 -1.25
C LYS A 99 2.08 -14.80 -2.15
N ALA A 100 3.38 -14.70 -1.93
CA ALA A 100 4.38 -15.45 -2.67
C ALA A 100 5.50 -15.95 -1.75
N LYS A 101 5.95 -17.18 -1.95
CA LYS A 101 7.08 -17.72 -1.18
C LYS A 101 8.38 -17.16 -1.75
N PHE A 102 9.20 -16.55 -0.90
CA PHE A 102 10.53 -16.08 -1.28
C PHE A 102 11.63 -17.09 -0.90
N THR A 103 11.54 -17.65 0.32
CA THR A 103 12.37 -18.76 0.78
C THR A 103 11.50 -19.80 1.49
N ALA A 104 12.13 -20.84 2.06
CA ALA A 104 11.41 -21.83 2.86
C ALA A 104 10.76 -21.20 4.12
N SER A 105 11.33 -20.12 4.66
CA SER A 105 10.80 -19.42 5.84
C SER A 105 10.16 -18.08 5.51
N GLN A 106 10.52 -17.39 4.42
CA GLN A 106 10.01 -16.04 4.14
C GLN A 106 8.87 -16.05 3.12
N THR A 107 7.78 -15.36 3.46
CA THR A 107 6.63 -15.13 2.58
C THR A 107 6.40 -13.64 2.38
N LEU A 108 6.28 -13.26 1.11
CA LEU A 108 5.86 -11.95 0.67
C LEU A 108 4.34 -11.88 0.69
N TYR A 109 3.79 -10.77 1.19
CA TYR A 109 2.40 -10.37 1.10
C TYR A 109 2.31 -9.06 0.33
N GLY A 110 1.44 -9.01 -0.67
CA GLY A 110 1.18 -7.81 -1.46
C GLY A 110 -0.31 -7.57 -1.54
N THR A 111 -0.76 -6.34 -1.29
CA THR A 111 -2.15 -5.96 -1.49
C THR A 111 -2.25 -4.75 -2.41
N PHE A 112 -3.33 -4.70 -3.19
CA PHE A 112 -3.59 -3.62 -4.14
C PHE A 112 -5.01 -3.03 -3.92
N PRO A 113 -5.26 -2.25 -2.85
CA PRO A 113 -6.44 -1.41 -2.70
C PRO A 113 -6.23 -0.07 -3.42
N SER A 114 -6.46 0.01 -4.74
CA SER A 114 -6.32 1.27 -5.50
C SER A 114 -4.98 2.03 -5.23
N GLY A 115 -3.94 1.30 -4.81
CA GLY A 115 -2.69 1.74 -4.18
C GLY A 115 -1.88 0.51 -3.77
N VAL A 116 -0.56 0.62 -3.67
CA VAL A 116 0.35 -0.51 -3.45
C VAL A 116 0.76 -0.60 -1.98
N GLN A 117 0.50 -1.72 -1.32
CA GLN A 117 1.09 -2.05 -0.01
C GLN A 117 1.86 -3.38 -0.09
N VAL A 118 3.11 -3.38 0.37
CA VAL A 118 4.00 -4.55 0.39
C VAL A 118 4.45 -4.84 1.81
N ALA A 119 4.32 -6.10 2.24
CA ALA A 119 4.85 -6.57 3.52
C ALA A 119 5.61 -7.89 3.33
N VAL A 120 6.74 -8.07 4.02
CA VAL A 120 7.51 -9.31 4.05
C VAL A 120 7.54 -9.84 5.47
N THR A 121 7.10 -11.08 5.65
CA THR A 121 7.09 -11.73 6.97
C THR A 121 7.98 -12.97 6.95
N ASP A 122 8.87 -13.09 7.93
CA ASP A 122 9.58 -14.34 8.19
C ASP A 122 8.69 -15.26 9.03
N ILE A 123 8.57 -16.52 8.63
CA ILE A 123 7.84 -17.59 9.33
C ILE A 123 8.83 -18.34 10.24
N GLY A 124 9.96 -17.71 10.58
CA GLY A 124 11.09 -18.30 11.29
C GLY A 124 10.85 -18.65 12.76
N LYS A 125 10.52 -19.93 12.98
CA LYS A 125 10.87 -20.83 14.10
C LYS A 125 10.34 -20.53 15.51
N ARG A 126 9.54 -21.48 16.02
CA ARG A 126 9.42 -21.75 17.48
C ARG A 126 10.79 -21.95 18.09
#